data_AF-A0A948I153-F1
#
_entry.id   AF-A0A948I153-F1
#
_cell.length_a   1.000
_cell.length_b   1.000
_cell.length_c   1.000
_cell.angle_alpha   90.00
_cell.angle_beta   90.00
_cell.angle_gamma   90.00
#
_symmetry.space_group_name_H-M   'P 1'
#
loop_
_entity.id
_entity.type
_entity.pdbx_description
1 polymer ?
#
loop_
_entity_poly.entity_id
_entity_poly.type
_entity_poly.pdbx_seq_one_letter_code
_entity_poly.pdbx_strand_id
1 'polypeptide(L)' 'KGYQYDHDAEEGFSGQNYFPDGMPRQRFYRPVERGFERELVKRLDYWAKLRAKRQSDDE' A
#
# COMPACT_ATOMS: atom_id res chain seq x y z
N LYS A 1 -6.47 17.31 10.67
CA LYS A 1 -5.35 17.60 9.72
C LYS A 1 -4.44 16.38 9.73
N GLY A 2 -3.93 15.92 8.59
CA GLY A 2 -3.12 14.67 8.52
C GLY A 2 -3.56 13.66 7.44
N TYR A 3 -4.51 14.01 6.58
CA TYR A 3 -4.75 13.24 5.35
C TYR A 3 -3.63 13.53 4.35
N GLN A 4 -3.08 12.48 3.74
CA GLN A 4 -2.11 12.57 2.67
C GLN A 4 -2.83 12.23 1.36
N TYR A 5 -2.83 13.16 0.42
CA TYR A 5 -3.44 12.95 -0.88
C TYR A 5 -2.50 12.13 -1.77
N ASP A 6 -2.94 10.95 -2.22
CA ASP A 6 -2.08 10.01 -2.95
C ASP A 6 -1.48 10.61 -4.22
N HIS A 7 -2.23 11.45 -4.94
CA HIS A 7 -1.80 12.01 -6.21
C HIS A 7 -0.70 13.07 -6.08
N ASP A 8 -0.46 13.61 -4.89
CA ASP A 8 0.63 14.55 -4.64
C ASP A 8 1.96 13.82 -4.37
N ALA A 9 1.93 12.51 -4.10
CA ALA A 9 3.13 11.70 -3.92
C ALA A 9 3.74 11.32 -5.27
N GLU A 10 5.08 11.21 -5.33
CA GLU A 10 5.85 10.92 -6.55
C GLU A 10 5.33 9.70 -7.33
N GLU A 11 5.01 8.61 -6.64
CA GLU A 11 4.49 7.38 -7.26
C GLU A 11 2.96 7.33 -7.31
N GLY A 12 2.26 8.43 -7.03
CA GLY A 12 0.80 8.48 -6.91
C GLY A 12 0.28 7.60 -5.76
N PHE A 13 1.08 7.44 -4.71
CA PHE A 13 0.80 6.57 -3.57
C PHE A 13 1.44 7.13 -2.30
N SER A 14 0.62 7.62 -1.38
CA SER A 14 1.04 8.21 -0.10
C SER A 14 1.63 7.18 0.86
N GLY A 15 1.17 5.92 0.78
CA GLY A 15 1.51 4.90 1.76
C GLY A 15 0.73 5.01 3.07
N GLN A 16 -0.21 5.96 3.19
CA GLN A 16 -0.99 6.19 4.40
C GLN A 16 -1.70 4.92 4.88
N ASN A 17 -1.78 4.76 6.20
CA ASN A 17 -2.55 3.68 6.80
C ASN A 17 -4.03 4.09 6.90
N TYR A 18 -4.90 3.33 6.24
CA TYR A 18 -6.34 3.58 6.22
C TYR A 18 -7.13 2.65 7.16
N PHE A 19 -6.44 1.78 7.89
CA PHE A 19 -7.08 1.01 8.96
C PHE A 19 -7.32 1.89 10.19
N PRO A 20 -8.33 1.58 11.02
CA PRO A 20 -8.53 2.26 12.29
C PRO A 20 -7.28 2.25 13.17
N ASP A 21 -7.11 3.29 13.97
CA ASP A 21 -6.04 3.35 14.95
C ASP A 21 -6.13 2.18 15.93
N GLY A 22 -4.97 1.60 16.28
CA GLY A 22 -4.89 0.39 17.11
C GLY A 22 -5.20 -0.91 16.39
N MET A 23 -5.62 -0.87 15.11
CA MET A 23 -5.80 -2.07 14.30
C MET A 23 -4.52 -2.40 13.52
N PRO A 24 -3.93 -3.59 13.70
CA PRO A 24 -2.82 -4.01 12.85
C PRO A 24 -3.29 -4.19 11.42
N ARG A 25 -2.47 -3.77 10.46
CA ARG A 25 -2.78 -3.87 9.02
C ARG A 25 -3.10 -5.31 8.64
N GLN A 26 -4.28 -5.54 8.06
CA GLN A 26 -4.73 -6.86 7.62
C GLN A 26 -4.68 -7.00 6.09
N ARG A 27 -4.52 -8.25 5.61
CA ARG A 27 -4.64 -8.61 4.19
C ARG A 27 -5.90 -9.46 3.98
N PHE A 28 -6.97 -8.82 3.52
CA PHE A 28 -8.25 -9.49 3.23
C PHE A 28 -8.33 -10.06 1.80
N TYR A 29 -7.70 -9.40 0.83
CA TYR A 29 -7.68 -9.86 -0.56
C TYR A 29 -6.39 -10.64 -0.85
N ARG A 30 -6.54 -11.84 -1.39
CA ARG A 30 -5.45 -12.76 -1.76
C ARG A 30 -5.68 -13.25 -3.20
N PRO A 31 -5.34 -12.41 -4.20
CA PRO A 31 -5.51 -12.79 -5.61
C PRO A 31 -4.72 -14.05 -5.94
N VAL A 32 -5.23 -14.86 -6.88
CA VAL A 32 -4.54 -16.04 -7.39
C VAL A 32 -3.80 -15.71 -8.70
N GLU A 33 -2.88 -16.57 -9.13
CA GLU A 33 -2.06 -16.32 -10.34
C GLU A 33 -2.78 -16.61 -11.67
N ARG A 34 -4.06 -16.27 -11.77
CA ARG A 34 -4.90 -16.53 -12.95
C ARG A 34 -5.44 -15.24 -13.56
N GLY A 35 -5.29 -15.10 -14.87
CA GLY A 35 -5.79 -13.94 -15.61
C GLY A 35 -5.21 -12.62 -15.09
N PHE A 36 -6.03 -11.58 -15.00
CA PHE A 36 -5.61 -10.25 -14.57
C PHE A 36 -5.17 -10.17 -13.10
N GLU A 37 -5.62 -11.11 -12.26
CA GLU A 37 -5.20 -11.17 -10.86
C GLU A 37 -3.68 -11.36 -10.71
N ARG A 38 -3.01 -11.98 -11.68
CA ARG A 38 -1.54 -12.07 -11.71
C ARG A 38 -0.89 -10.68 -11.69
N GLU A 39 -1.44 -9.70 -12.40
CA GLU A 39 -0.88 -8.36 -12.41
C GLU A 39 -1.29 -7.56 -11.18
N LEU A 40 -2.45 -7.87 -10.60
CA LEU A 40 -2.83 -7.34 -9.28
C LEU A 40 -1.86 -7.81 -8.19
N VAL A 41 -1.43 -9.08 -8.19
CA VAL A 41 -0.40 -9.57 -7.24
C VAL A 41 0.86 -8.70 -7.33
N LYS A 42 1.41 -8.52 -8.55
CA LYS A 42 2.62 -7.70 -8.76
C LYS A 42 2.43 -6.26 -8.28
N ARG A 43 1.27 -5.66 -8.53
CA ARG A 43 0.95 -4.29 -8.11
C ARG A 43 0.81 -4.15 -6.59
N LEU A 44 0.17 -5.13 -5.95
CA LEU A 44 0.06 -5.17 -4.48
C LEU A 44 1.43 -5.32 -3.83
N ASP A 45 2.31 -6.16 -4.39
CA ASP A 45 3.68 -6.32 -3.91
C ASP A 45 4.52 -5.06 -4.10
N TYR A 46 4.36 -4.36 -5.23
CA TYR A 46 5.01 -3.07 -5.46
C TYR A 46 4.62 -2.06 -4.38
N TRP A 47 3.32 -1.88 -4.09
CA TRP A 47 2.86 -0.98 -3.03
C TRP A 47 3.28 -1.41 -1.63
N ALA A 48 3.42 -2.72 -1.38
CA ALA A 48 3.94 -3.23 -0.11
C ALA A 48 5.39 -2.80 0.11
N LYS A 49 6.24 -2.94 -0.92
CA LYS A 49 7.64 -2.50 -0.89
C LYS A 49 7.75 -0.98 -0.74
N LEU A 50 6.96 -0.23 -1.52
CA LEU A 50 6.97 1.23 -1.47
C LEU A 50 6.58 1.75 -0.09
N ARG A 51 5.57 1.14 0.54
CA ARG A 51 5.18 1.47 1.92
C ARG A 51 6.29 1.16 2.92
N ALA A 52 6.94 0.01 2.82
CA ALA A 52 8.03 -0.37 3.72
C ALA A 52 9.22 0.60 3.62
N LYS A 53 9.58 1.00 2.39
CA LYS A 53 10.63 2.00 2.14
C LYS A 53 10.29 3.36 2.77
N ARG A 54 9.06 3.85 2.57
CA ARG A 54 8.62 5.13 3.15
C ARG A 54 8.63 5.09 4.69
N GLN A 55 8.23 3.98 5.29
CA GLN A 55 8.28 3.81 6.74
C GLN A 55 9.72 3.82 7.29
N SER A 56 10.71 3.33 6.55
CA SER A 56 12.12 3.42 6.96
C SER A 56 12.74 4.80 6.75
N ASP A 57 12.22 5.59 5.80
CA ASP A 57 12.72 6.94 5.53
C ASP A 57 12.16 7.97 6.54
N ASP A 58 11.03 7.65 7.19
CA ASP A 58 10.39 8.46 8.24
C ASP A 58 10.96 8.20 9.67
N GLU A 59 11.80 7.17 9.86
CA GLU A 59 12.51 6.82 11.11
C GLU A 59 13.94 7.38 11.15
#